data_AF-A0A368KUK5-F1
#
_entry.id   AF-A0A368KUK5-F1
#
_cell.length_a   1.000
_cell.length_b   1.000
_cell.length_c   1.000
_cell.angle_alpha   90.00
_cell.angle_beta   90.00
_cell.angle_gamma   90.00
#
_symmetry.space_group_name_H-M   'P 1'
#
loop_
_entity.id
_entity.type
_entity.pdbx_description
1 polymer ?
#
loop_
_entity_poly.entity_id
_entity_poly.type
_entity_poly.pdbx_seq_one_letter_code
_entity_poly.pdbx_strand_id
1 'polypeptide(L)'
;MNAPEMPKLGHQIILAEVVEGLREYQQILLDSAGKVSNTEMAMQLYHLASEHGDLETQLLKLAQGDLRNETPLATPFLNQIRALGQRLREFGDLSRSRYVMCEIIQTEERMIRRFRALIDQISDSAWRKRLTTHLLKLLEIRDSFNRLRNLQAQEYKRTPTVRPRSKASNDTIHPN
;
A
#
# COMPACT_ATOMS: atom_id res chain seq x y z
N MET A 1 -15.81 -31.85 -12.28
CA MET A 1 -15.37 -30.72 -11.43
C MET A 1 -14.53 -31.31 -10.31
N ASN A 2 -13.21 -31.14 -10.32
CA ASN A 2 -12.36 -31.64 -9.25
C ASN A 2 -12.52 -30.74 -8.01
N ALA A 3 -12.72 -31.35 -6.85
CA ALA A 3 -12.77 -30.65 -5.56
C ALA A 3 -11.55 -29.73 -5.40
N PRO A 4 -11.65 -28.59 -4.70
CA PRO A 4 -10.51 -27.74 -4.45
C PRO A 4 -9.48 -28.51 -3.62
N GLU A 5 -8.37 -28.92 -4.25
CA GLU A 5 -7.23 -29.50 -3.54
C GLU A 5 -6.83 -28.58 -2.38
N MET A 6 -6.75 -29.17 -1.18
CA MET A 6 -6.31 -28.44 0.01
C MET A 6 -4.89 -27.89 -0.22
N PRO A 7 -4.61 -26.65 0.23
CA PRO A 7 -3.29 -26.08 0.11
C PRO A 7 -2.28 -26.94 0.88
N LYS A 8 -1.19 -27.32 0.20
CA LYS A 8 -0.03 -27.93 0.85
C LYS A 8 0.64 -26.90 1.75
N LEU A 9 1.43 -27.35 2.73
CA LEU A 9 2.15 -26.47 3.66
C LEU A 9 2.93 -25.34 2.95
N GLY A 10 3.62 -25.65 1.85
CA GLY A 10 4.32 -24.63 1.06
C GLY A 10 3.39 -23.57 0.44
N HIS A 11 2.17 -23.96 0.04
CA HIS A 11 1.16 -23.00 -0.45
C HIS A 11 0.61 -22.15 0.70
N GLN A 12 0.41 -22.74 1.87
CA GLN A 12 -0.06 -22.02 3.07
C GLN A 12 0.94 -20.97 3.53
N ILE A 13 2.25 -21.27 3.54
CA ILE A 13 3.30 -20.30 3.89
C ILE A 13 3.31 -19.12 2.92
N ILE A 14 3.19 -19.37 1.61
CA ILE A 14 3.11 -18.31 0.60
C ILE A 14 1.86 -17.45 0.82
N LEU A 15 0.70 -18.09 0.99
CA LEU A 15 -0.55 -17.40 1.27
C LEU A 15 -0.46 -16.57 2.55
N ALA A 16 0.18 -17.09 3.59
CA ALA A 16 0.33 -16.42 4.87
C ALA A 16 1.18 -15.15 4.75
N GLU A 17 2.32 -15.21 4.04
CA GLU A 17 3.15 -14.02 3.79
C GLU A 17 2.39 -12.95 2.97
N VAL A 18 1.62 -13.37 1.96
CA VAL A 18 0.85 -12.45 1.11
C VAL A 18 -0.31 -11.82 1.88
N VAL A 19 -1.08 -12.62 2.61
CA VAL A 19 -2.21 -12.16 3.44
C VAL A 19 -1.73 -11.18 4.50
N GLU A 20 -0.65 -11.50 5.19
CA GLU A 20 -0.08 -10.60 6.19
C GLU A 20 0.44 -9.30 5.56
N GLY A 21 1.07 -9.38 4.38
CA GLY A 21 1.51 -8.21 3.64
C GLY A 21 0.35 -7.29 3.22
N LEU A 22 -0.76 -7.88 2.75
CA LEU A 22 -1.98 -7.15 2.42
C LEU A 22 -2.59 -6.48 3.65
N ARG A 23 -2.66 -7.19 4.79
CA ARG A 23 -3.21 -6.65 6.03
C ARG A 23 -2.39 -5.47 6.58
N GLU A 24 -1.07 -5.61 6.61
CA GLU A 24 -0.18 -4.53 7.04
C GLU A 24 -0.27 -3.32 6.09
N TYR A 25 -0.37 -3.56 4.79
CA TYR A 25 -0.55 -2.50 3.80
C TYR A 25 -1.93 -1.83 3.89
N GLN A 26 -2.99 -2.59 4.18
CA GLN A 26 -4.32 -2.06 4.45
C GLN A 26 -4.30 -1.09 5.64
N GLN A 27 -3.61 -1.47 6.73
CA GLN A 27 -3.48 -0.59 7.90
C GLN A 27 -2.75 0.72 7.53
N ILE A 28 -1.71 0.65 6.68
CA ILE A 28 -1.03 1.83 6.16
C ILE A 28 -2.00 2.74 5.40
N LEU A 29 -2.86 2.19 4.55
CA LEU A 29 -3.85 2.96 3.79
C LEU A 29 -4.87 3.63 4.73
N LEU A 30 -5.37 2.92 5.73
CA LEU A 30 -6.31 3.45 6.73
C LEU A 30 -5.68 4.56 7.58
N ASP A 31 -4.48 4.32 8.11
CA ASP A 31 -3.71 5.29 8.89
C ASP A 31 -3.45 6.55 8.05
N SER A 32 -3.14 6.37 6.76
CA SER A 32 -2.90 7.48 5.83
C SER A 32 -4.18 8.26 5.53
N ALA A 33 -5.29 7.57 5.28
CA ALA A 33 -6.59 8.19 5.02
C ALA A 33 -7.02 9.10 6.18
N GLY A 34 -6.84 8.65 7.42
CA GLY A 34 -7.16 9.44 8.62
C GLY A 34 -6.28 10.68 8.84
N LYS A 35 -5.19 10.80 8.09
CA LYS A 35 -4.20 11.89 8.22
C LYS A 35 -4.18 12.84 7.04
N VAL A 36 -5.00 12.60 6.03
CA VAL A 36 -5.11 13.49 4.86
C VAL A 36 -6.31 14.40 5.06
N SER A 37 -6.09 15.71 5.00
CA SER A 37 -7.11 16.75 5.11
C SER A 37 -7.95 16.93 3.83
N ASN A 38 -7.47 16.41 2.69
CA ASN A 38 -8.27 16.33 1.46
C ASN A 38 -9.27 15.16 1.56
N THR A 39 -10.56 15.48 1.64
CA THR A 39 -11.65 14.49 1.75
C THR A 39 -11.72 13.52 0.58
N GLU A 40 -11.52 13.97 -0.67
CA GLU A 40 -11.56 13.10 -1.84
C GLU A 40 -10.41 12.08 -1.79
N MET A 41 -9.20 12.55 -1.46
CA MET A 41 -8.03 11.69 -1.33
C MET A 41 -8.19 10.70 -0.16
N ALA A 42 -8.71 11.13 0.98
CA ALA A 42 -9.00 10.25 2.11
C ALA A 42 -10.03 9.16 1.73
N MET A 43 -11.13 9.53 1.07
CA MET A 43 -12.14 8.57 0.59
C MET A 43 -11.56 7.52 -0.35
N GLN A 44 -10.68 7.93 -1.25
CA GLN A 44 -10.03 7.02 -2.19
C GLN A 44 -9.05 6.08 -1.47
N LEU A 45 -8.30 6.56 -0.47
CA LEU A 45 -7.45 5.70 0.37
C LEU A 45 -8.29 4.68 1.16
N TYR A 46 -9.45 5.08 1.69
CA TYR A 46 -10.39 4.15 2.33
C TYR A 46 -10.94 3.11 1.34
N HIS A 47 -11.28 3.52 0.12
CA HIS A 47 -11.74 2.61 -0.93
C HIS A 47 -10.65 1.57 -1.26
N LEU A 48 -9.42 2.02 -1.49
CA LEU A 48 -8.29 1.14 -1.74
C LEU A 48 -8.06 0.17 -0.56
N ALA A 49 -8.13 0.66 0.68
CA ALA A 49 -8.02 -0.21 1.85
C ALA A 49 -9.11 -1.30 1.87
N SER A 50 -10.33 -0.96 1.45
CA SER A 50 -11.43 -1.93 1.30
C SER A 50 -11.13 -2.97 0.22
N GLU A 51 -10.67 -2.56 -0.96
CA GLU A 51 -10.34 -3.48 -2.06
C GLU A 51 -9.21 -4.45 -1.69
N HIS A 52 -8.19 -3.97 -0.97
CA HIS A 52 -7.13 -4.83 -0.43
C HIS A 52 -7.67 -5.81 0.62
N GLY A 53 -8.59 -5.38 1.50
CA GLY A 53 -9.25 -6.25 2.48
C GLY A 53 -10.17 -7.32 1.85
N ASP A 54 -10.83 -6.99 0.75
CA ASP A 54 -11.61 -7.96 -0.03
C ASP A 54 -10.71 -9.02 -0.66
N LEU A 55 -9.52 -8.63 -1.13
CA LEU A 55 -8.53 -9.55 -1.65
C LEU A 55 -7.96 -10.44 -0.54
N GLU A 56 -7.65 -9.89 0.63
CA GLU A 56 -7.24 -10.65 1.82
C GLU A 56 -8.28 -11.74 2.14
N THR A 57 -9.55 -11.35 2.21
CA THR A 57 -10.67 -12.27 2.51
C THR A 57 -10.76 -13.39 1.47
N GLN A 58 -10.55 -13.09 0.19
CA GLN A 58 -10.56 -14.09 -0.87
C GLN A 58 -9.38 -15.07 -0.74
N LEU A 59 -8.20 -14.58 -0.38
CA LEU A 59 -7.01 -15.43 -0.17
C LEU A 59 -7.15 -16.31 1.07
N LEU A 60 -7.75 -15.81 2.14
CA LEU A 60 -8.08 -16.60 3.34
C LEU A 60 -9.10 -17.72 3.01
N LYS A 61 -10.12 -17.43 2.21
CA LYS A 61 -11.06 -18.45 1.71
C LYS A 61 -10.35 -19.51 0.87
N LEU A 62 -9.39 -19.09 0.04
CA LEU A 62 -8.57 -20.00 -0.76
C LEU A 62 -7.65 -20.88 0.13
N ALA A 63 -7.16 -20.33 1.23
CA ALA A 63 -6.36 -21.03 2.23
C ALA A 63 -7.15 -22.06 3.04
N GLN A 64 -8.49 -21.98 3.03
CA GLN A 64 -9.39 -22.85 3.78
C GLN A 64 -9.13 -22.87 5.29
N GLY A 65 -8.63 -21.77 5.87
CA GLY A 65 -8.34 -21.73 7.30
C GLY A 65 -7.64 -20.45 7.77
N ASP A 66 -7.34 -20.43 9.05
CA ASP A 66 -6.49 -19.42 9.68
C ASP A 66 -5.02 -19.69 9.31
N LEU A 67 -4.34 -18.65 8.83
CA LEU A 67 -2.93 -18.70 8.40
C LEU A 67 -1.96 -18.14 9.44
N ARG A 68 -2.46 -17.76 10.63
CA ARG A 68 -1.65 -17.13 11.68
C ARG A 68 -0.47 -17.98 12.12
N ASN A 69 -0.62 -19.30 12.15
CA ASN A 69 0.46 -20.21 12.58
C ASN A 69 1.54 -20.38 11.51
N GLU A 70 1.16 -20.20 10.25
CA GLU A 70 2.01 -20.35 9.07
C GLU A 70 2.64 -19.02 8.65
N THR A 71 2.22 -17.91 9.27
CA THR A 71 2.71 -16.56 8.97
C THR A 71 4.14 -16.42 9.49
N PRO A 72 5.15 -16.26 8.62
CA PRO A 72 6.50 -16.00 9.07
C PRO A 72 6.55 -14.62 9.76
N LEU A 73 6.79 -14.62 11.07
CA LEU A 73 6.75 -13.43 11.93
C LEU A 73 7.67 -12.29 11.44
N ALA A 74 8.73 -12.61 10.71
CA ALA A 74 9.68 -11.62 10.21
C ALA A 74 10.28 -12.05 8.85
N THR A 75 9.64 -11.69 7.75
CA THR A 75 10.31 -11.66 6.45
C THR A 75 10.87 -10.26 6.18
N PRO A 76 11.98 -10.13 5.43
CA PRO A 76 12.49 -8.82 5.03
C PRO A 76 11.43 -7.96 4.33
N PHE A 77 10.52 -8.60 3.60
CA PHE A 77 9.39 -7.96 2.95
C PHE A 77 8.37 -7.38 3.96
N LEU A 78 7.88 -8.19 4.89
CA LEU A 78 6.92 -7.74 5.91
C LEU A 78 7.52 -6.66 6.82
N ASN A 79 8.79 -6.78 7.16
CA ASN A 79 9.50 -5.76 7.95
C ASN A 79 9.56 -4.41 7.24
N GLN A 80 9.70 -4.39 5.90
CA GLN A 80 9.68 -3.13 5.14
C GLN A 80 8.31 -2.46 5.17
N ILE A 81 7.22 -3.24 5.07
CA ILE A 81 5.86 -2.71 5.16
C ILE A 81 5.62 -2.16 6.57
N ARG A 82 5.91 -2.95 7.61
CA ARG A 82 5.75 -2.52 9.01
C ARG A 82 6.57 -1.27 9.34
N ALA A 83 7.80 -1.18 8.85
CA ALA A 83 8.64 -0.01 9.02
C ALA A 83 8.06 1.25 8.35
N LEU A 84 7.40 1.11 7.19
CA LEU A 84 6.64 2.21 6.61
C LEU A 84 5.46 2.59 7.52
N GLY A 85 4.66 1.62 7.96
CA GLY A 85 3.52 1.88 8.85
C GLY A 85 3.92 2.58 10.16
N GLN A 86 5.02 2.16 10.78
CA GLN A 86 5.57 2.81 11.97
C GLN A 86 5.93 4.28 11.70
N ARG A 87 6.71 4.54 10.64
CA ARG A 87 7.06 5.92 10.26
C ARG A 87 5.82 6.76 9.97
N LEU A 88 4.84 6.21 9.24
CA LEU A 88 3.59 6.92 8.93
C LEU A 88 2.79 7.28 10.17
N ARG A 89 2.79 6.44 11.22
CA ARG A 89 2.15 6.76 12.49
C ARG A 89 2.77 7.97 13.19
N GLU A 90 4.07 8.20 13.03
CA GLU A 90 4.80 9.34 13.61
C GLU A 90 4.53 10.67 12.89
N PHE A 91 4.11 10.63 11.62
CA PHE A 91 3.80 11.83 10.84
C PHE A 91 2.41 12.41 11.15
N GLY A 92 2.29 13.75 11.08
CA GLY A 92 1.02 14.49 11.17
C GLY A 92 0.23 14.50 9.86
N ASP A 93 -0.21 15.67 9.38
CA ASP A 93 -0.97 15.78 8.13
C ASP A 93 -0.13 15.38 6.90
N LEU A 94 -0.59 14.37 6.15
CA LEU A 94 0.10 13.78 5.01
C LEU A 94 -0.25 14.41 3.67
N SER A 95 -1.26 15.29 3.61
CA SER A 95 -1.83 15.84 2.37
C SER A 95 -0.80 16.56 1.50
N ARG A 96 0.23 17.14 2.14
CA ARG A 96 1.29 17.90 1.46
C ARG A 96 2.56 17.09 1.24
N SER A 97 2.63 15.86 1.72
CA SER A 97 3.82 15.02 1.63
C SER A 97 3.76 14.13 0.39
N ARG A 98 4.22 14.69 -0.75
CA ARG A 98 4.42 13.92 -1.99
C ARG A 98 5.33 12.71 -1.76
N TYR A 99 6.29 12.84 -0.84
CA TYR A 99 7.20 11.77 -0.46
C TYR A 99 6.45 10.56 0.11
N VAL A 100 5.54 10.79 1.06
CA VAL A 100 4.77 9.72 1.71
C VAL A 100 3.87 8.98 0.73
N MET A 101 3.14 9.71 -0.12
CA MET A 101 2.30 9.06 -1.14
C MET A 101 3.14 8.25 -2.15
N CYS A 102 4.33 8.74 -2.51
CA CYS A 102 5.27 7.95 -3.32
C CYS A 102 5.76 6.69 -2.59
N GLU A 103 6.04 6.76 -1.29
CA GLU A 103 6.46 5.58 -0.52
C GLU A 103 5.35 4.54 -0.40
N ILE A 104 4.09 4.96 -0.23
CA ILE A 104 2.92 4.08 -0.23
C ILE A 104 2.82 3.34 -1.57
N ILE A 105 2.85 4.07 -2.69
CA ILE A 105 2.84 3.50 -4.05
C ILE A 105 3.99 2.50 -4.22
N GLN A 106 5.22 2.92 -3.91
CA GLN A 106 6.40 2.05 -4.06
C GLN A 106 6.32 0.80 -3.20
N THR A 107 5.62 0.85 -2.08
CA THR A 107 5.41 -0.30 -1.19
C THR A 107 4.39 -1.27 -1.80
N GLU A 108 3.30 -0.78 -2.38
CA GLU A 108 2.37 -1.60 -3.16
C GLU A 108 3.08 -2.31 -4.33
N GLU A 109 3.92 -1.59 -5.07
CA GLU A 109 4.68 -2.19 -6.17
C GLU A 109 5.61 -3.30 -5.69
N ARG A 110 6.27 -3.09 -4.54
CA ARG A 110 7.12 -4.12 -3.93
C ARG A 110 6.31 -5.33 -3.52
N MET A 111 5.12 -5.13 -2.95
CA MET A 111 4.20 -6.22 -2.60
C MET A 111 3.76 -7.00 -3.83
N ILE A 112 3.36 -6.34 -4.91
CA ILE A 112 2.98 -6.99 -6.17
C ILE A 112 4.14 -7.81 -6.73
N ARG A 113 5.36 -7.25 -6.74
CA ARG A 113 6.56 -7.96 -7.20
C ARG A 113 6.87 -9.18 -6.32
N ARG A 114 6.72 -9.04 -4.99
CA ARG A 114 6.93 -10.15 -4.05
C ARG A 114 5.89 -11.24 -4.26
N PHE A 115 4.62 -10.90 -4.40
CA PHE A 115 3.56 -11.86 -4.64
C PHE A 115 3.80 -12.65 -5.94
N ARG A 116 4.16 -11.95 -7.03
CA ARG A 116 4.55 -12.61 -8.29
C ARG A 116 5.72 -13.57 -8.09
N ALA A 117 6.79 -13.14 -7.42
CA ALA A 117 7.95 -14.00 -7.16
C ALA A 117 7.63 -15.23 -6.31
N LEU A 118 6.66 -15.14 -5.39
CA LEU A 118 6.18 -16.27 -4.60
C LEU A 118 5.33 -17.22 -5.47
N ILE A 119 4.49 -16.70 -6.36
CA ILE A 119 3.70 -17.50 -7.30
C ILE A 119 4.62 -18.31 -8.23
N ASP A 120 5.71 -17.70 -8.71
CA ASP A 120 6.65 -18.35 -9.62
C ASP A 120 7.39 -19.54 -8.97
N GLN A 121 7.51 -19.56 -7.64
CA GLN A 121 8.10 -20.68 -6.89
C GLN A 121 7.17 -21.90 -6.77
N ILE A 122 5.88 -21.74 -7.04
CA ILE A 122 4.90 -22.82 -6.91
C ILE A 122 5.01 -23.76 -8.11
N SER A 123 5.43 -25.00 -7.89
CA SER A 123 5.51 -26.03 -8.93
C SER A 123 4.14 -26.50 -9.43
N ASP A 124 3.12 -26.40 -8.59
CA ASP A 124 1.75 -26.77 -8.90
C ASP A 124 1.10 -25.77 -9.85
N SER A 125 0.87 -26.20 -11.10
CA SER A 125 0.32 -25.35 -12.14
C SER A 125 -1.12 -24.88 -11.88
N ALA A 126 -1.93 -25.65 -11.15
CA ALA A 126 -3.30 -25.27 -10.82
C ALA A 126 -3.30 -24.17 -9.75
N TRP A 127 -2.47 -24.32 -8.72
CA TRP A 127 -2.27 -23.31 -7.68
C TRP A 127 -1.64 -22.03 -8.23
N ARG A 128 -0.64 -22.15 -9.09
CA ARG A 128 -0.04 -21.01 -9.79
C ARG A 128 -1.09 -20.20 -10.55
N LYS A 129 -1.96 -20.86 -11.32
CA LYS A 129 -3.07 -20.20 -12.04
C LYS A 129 -4.03 -19.50 -11.09
N ARG A 130 -4.47 -20.16 -10.01
CA ARG A 130 -5.39 -19.57 -9.02
C ARG A 130 -4.83 -18.30 -8.40
N LEU A 131 -3.58 -18.34 -7.92
CA LEU A 131 -2.93 -17.18 -7.33
C LEU A 131 -2.64 -16.09 -8.35
N THR A 132 -2.36 -16.44 -9.60
CA THR A 132 -2.21 -15.47 -10.70
C THR A 132 -3.51 -14.68 -10.91
N THR A 133 -4.69 -15.30 -10.78
CA THR A 133 -5.97 -14.57 -10.83
C THR A 133 -6.07 -13.52 -9.71
N HIS A 134 -5.60 -13.84 -8.51
CA HIS A 134 -5.58 -12.87 -7.39
C HIS A 134 -4.53 -11.77 -7.59
N LEU A 135 -3.38 -12.09 -8.18
CA LEU A 135 -2.38 -11.10 -8.58
C LEU A 135 -2.94 -10.13 -9.64
N LEU A 136 -3.73 -10.61 -10.60
CA LEU A 136 -4.37 -9.76 -11.60
C LEU A 136 -5.36 -8.78 -10.94
N LYS A 137 -6.18 -9.24 -9.99
CA LYS A 137 -7.05 -8.35 -9.20
C LYS A 137 -6.24 -7.28 -8.46
N LEU A 138 -5.11 -7.66 -7.86
CA LEU A 138 -4.23 -6.69 -7.20
C LEU A 138 -3.66 -5.64 -8.16
N LEU A 139 -3.37 -6.03 -9.41
CA LEU A 139 -2.95 -5.10 -10.46
C LEU A 139 -4.08 -4.15 -10.89
N GLU A 140 -5.33 -4.63 -10.95
CA GLU A 140 -6.50 -3.79 -11.22
C GLU A 140 -6.70 -2.73 -10.12
N ILE A 141 -6.57 -3.12 -8.84
CA ILE A 141 -6.63 -2.20 -7.70
C ILE A 141 -5.56 -1.11 -7.82
N ARG A 142 -4.33 -1.48 -8.20
CA ARG A 142 -3.24 -0.53 -8.42
C ARG A 142 -3.53 0.48 -9.54
N ASP A 143 -4.24 0.08 -10.59
CA ASP A 143 -4.60 1.00 -11.66
C ASP A 143 -5.59 2.08 -11.19
N SER A 144 -6.42 1.78 -10.19
CA SER A 144 -7.23 2.78 -9.48
C SER A 144 -6.33 3.76 -8.70
N PHE A 145 -5.28 3.26 -8.03
CA PHE A 145 -4.29 4.09 -7.32
C PHE A 145 -3.55 5.07 -8.26
N ASN A 146 -3.18 4.63 -9.47
CA ASN A 146 -2.48 5.48 -10.44
C ASN A 146 -3.31 6.71 -10.85
N ARG A 147 -4.65 6.62 -10.84
CA ARG A 147 -5.53 7.77 -11.11
C ARG A 147 -5.48 8.78 -9.97
N LEU A 148 -5.40 8.32 -8.72
CA LEU A 148 -5.26 9.17 -7.54
C LEU A 148 -3.94 9.97 -7.54
N ARG A 149 -2.83 9.34 -7.95
CA ARG A 149 -1.55 10.04 -8.14
C ARG A 149 -1.69 11.22 -9.10
N ASN A 150 -2.47 11.07 -10.17
CA ASN A 150 -2.68 12.13 -11.15
C ASN A 150 -3.53 13.27 -10.58
N LEU A 151 -4.52 12.99 -9.73
CA LEU A 151 -5.31 14.00 -9.02
C LEU A 151 -4.44 14.82 -8.05
N GLN A 152 -3.62 14.16 -7.22
CA GLN A 152 -2.69 14.83 -6.31
C GLN A 152 -1.71 15.75 -7.06
N ALA A 153 -1.18 15.29 -8.20
CA ALA A 153 -0.28 16.08 -9.04
C ALA A 153 -0.95 17.34 -9.64
N GLN A 154 -2.27 17.30 -9.85
CA GLN A 154 -3.04 18.45 -10.35
C GLN A 154 -3.35 19.46 -9.25
N GLU A 155 -3.71 19.02 -8.03
CA GLU A 155 -3.95 19.92 -6.90
C GLU A 155 -2.71 20.71 -6.50
N TYR A 156 -1.55 20.05 -6.47
CA TYR A 156 -0.28 20.71 -6.18
C TYR A 156 0.02 21.85 -7.19
N LYS A 157 -0.29 21.64 -8.47
CA LYS A 157 -0.12 22.68 -9.51
C LYS A 157 -1.10 23.85 -9.37
N ARG A 158 -2.27 23.63 -8.76
CA ARG A 158 -3.30 24.66 -8.56
C ARG A 158 -3.07 25.48 -7.29
N THR A 159 -2.21 25.03 -6.38
CA THR A 159 -1.92 25.76 -5.14
C THR A 159 -0.81 26.78 -5.43
N PRO A 160 -1.02 28.10 -5.24
CA PRO A 160 0.05 29.06 -5.44
C PRO A 160 1.16 28.78 -4.44
N THR A 161 2.38 28.55 -4.92
CA THR A 161 3.60 28.61 -4.10
C THR A 161 3.68 29.98 -3.45
N VAL A 162 3.20 30.10 -2.22
CA VAL A 162 3.48 31.26 -1.37
C VAL A 162 4.97 31.17 -1.06
N ARG A 163 5.80 31.89 -1.84
CA ARG A 163 7.19 32.12 -1.47
C ARG A 163 7.19 32.75 -0.08
N PRO A 164 7.93 32.21 0.89
CA PRO A 164 8.18 32.95 2.12
C PRO A 164 8.83 34.27 1.70
N ARG A 165 8.13 35.38 1.96
CA ARG A 165 8.62 36.73 1.69
C ARG A 165 9.78 36.94 2.66
N SER A 166 11.01 36.77 2.18
CA SER A 166 12.21 37.13 2.90
C SER A 166 12.04 38.58 3.37
N LYS A 167 12.06 38.79 4.69
CA LYS A 167 12.22 40.12 5.27
C LYS A 167 13.55 40.65 4.73
N ALA A 168 13.49 41.54 3.75
CA ALA A 168 14.62 42.38 3.39
C ALA A 168 14.87 43.31 4.59
N SER A 169 15.86 42.95 5.40
CA SER A 169 16.58 43.88 6.25
C SER A 169 17.25 44.92 5.34
N ASN A 170 16.70 46.13 5.31
CA ASN A 170 17.39 47.30 4.78
C ASN A 170 17.62 48.27 5.94
N ASP A 171 18.84 48.20 6.45
CA ASP A 171 19.50 49.27 7.20
C ASP A 171 19.62 50.54 6.35
N THR A 172 19.95 51.65 7.05
CA THR A 172 20.58 52.91 6.59
C THR A 172 19.69 53.94 5.85
N ILE A 173 19.71 55.26 6.09
CA ILE A 173 20.49 56.23 6.91
C ILE A 173 19.63 57.52 7.05
N HIS A 174 19.67 58.20 8.20
CA HIS A 174 19.20 59.59 8.38
C HIS A 174 20.23 60.59 7.84
N PRO A 175 19.84 61.68 7.16
CA PRO A 175 20.62 62.90 7.13
C PRO A 175 20.00 63.99 8.02
N ASN A 176 20.89 64.73 8.70
CA ASN A 176 20.65 66.04 9.28
C ASN A 176 20.41 67.09 8.20
#